data_AF-M4SUH3-F1
#
_entry.id   AF-M4SUH3-F1
#
_cell.length_a   1.000
_cell.length_b   1.000
_cell.length_c   1.000
_cell.angle_alpha   90.00
_cell.angle_beta   90.00
_cell.angle_gamma   90.00
#
_symmetry.space_group_name_H-M   'P 1'
#
loop_
_entity.id
_entity.type
_entity.pdbx_description
1 polymer ?
#
loop_
_entity_poly.entity_id
_entity_poly.type
_entity_poly.pdbx_seq_one_letter_code
_entity_poly.pdbx_strand_id
1 'polypeptide(L)'
;DRKRIRSAALAMEHIRELITIATTSISNRTEGCPPTNADSSNSHTSLDSLKSDHTTCKELTFEAEDTINPATVLLRDGLTYFKDSATSAAASNEDNYRPFTYNNDEGLLETNQPEGTRHLGGGLLQTAAGAVQHVQMSNLENSQPSDGKYVMAEAWKHNKDRPEVLVTYKNPDLATLARDEAFVKAFQISQGLDPSKPIPDLTARLQTFYDTGADALDKTVWQTVTNFKTDMKVGNAPAGHNISTEEDISVLTSILAAYTTAAIKNVEYLEKFKEISEKSNKPEKQEIEEIF
;
A
#
# COMPACT_ATOMS: atom_id res chain seq x y z
N ASP A 1 6.52 10.70 -1.90
CA ASP A 1 6.82 9.26 -1.77
C ASP A 1 8.28 8.87 -2.11
N ARG A 2 8.90 9.36 -3.19
CA ARG A 2 10.26 8.97 -3.63
C ARG A 2 11.37 8.83 -2.56
N LYS A 3 11.40 9.72 -1.54
CA LYS A 3 12.38 9.64 -0.44
C LYS A 3 12.17 8.40 0.44
N ARG A 4 10.92 8.02 0.69
CA ARG A 4 10.54 6.83 1.47
C ARG A 4 11.02 5.56 0.77
N ILE A 5 10.65 5.39 -0.49
CA ILE A 5 11.06 4.22 -1.29
C ILE A 5 12.58 4.12 -1.36
N ARG A 6 13.27 5.25 -1.61
CA ARG A 6 14.73 5.27 -1.71
C ARG A 6 15.43 4.91 -0.40
N SER A 7 14.98 5.46 0.73
CA SER A 7 15.59 5.19 2.04
C SER A 7 15.33 3.75 2.49
N ALA A 8 14.12 3.24 2.28
CA ALA A 8 13.81 1.82 2.51
C ALA A 8 14.67 0.91 1.64
N ALA A 9 14.71 1.14 0.32
CA ALA A 9 15.53 0.35 -0.59
C ALA A 9 17.02 0.37 -0.21
N LEU A 10 17.55 1.52 0.17
CA LEU A 10 18.94 1.63 0.62
C LEU A 10 19.20 0.81 1.88
N ALA A 11 18.31 0.89 2.88
CA ALA A 11 18.43 0.07 4.09
C ALA A 11 18.36 -1.43 3.79
N MET A 12 17.46 -1.85 2.91
CA MET A 12 17.32 -3.25 2.49
C MET A 12 18.57 -3.75 1.75
N GLU A 13 19.13 -2.96 0.83
CA GLU A 13 20.37 -3.31 0.13
C GLU A 13 21.54 -3.53 1.10
N HIS A 14 21.67 -2.70 2.14
CA HIS A 14 22.70 -2.91 3.16
C HIS A 14 22.49 -4.20 3.98
N ILE A 15 21.25 -4.52 4.36
CA ILE A 15 20.92 -5.78 5.04
C ILE A 15 21.28 -6.96 4.13
N ARG A 16 20.93 -6.84 2.86
CA ARG A 16 21.12 -7.89 1.86
C ARG A 16 22.59 -8.12 1.54
N GLU A 17 23.37 -7.06 1.43
CA GLU A 17 24.83 -7.13 1.30
C GLU A 17 25.44 -7.88 2.50
N LEU A 18 25.04 -7.52 3.72
CA LEU A 18 25.50 -8.21 4.94
C LEU A 18 25.18 -9.71 4.90
N ILE A 19 23.94 -10.08 4.57
CA ILE A 19 23.51 -11.49 4.48
C ILE A 19 24.27 -12.23 3.36
N THR A 20 24.54 -11.56 2.26
CA THR A 20 25.29 -12.14 1.14
C THR A 20 26.74 -12.40 1.56
N ILE A 21 27.40 -11.45 2.21
CA ILE A 21 28.77 -11.62 2.73
C ILE A 21 28.82 -12.72 3.79
N ALA A 22 27.82 -12.78 4.68
CA ALA A 22 27.69 -13.83 5.67
C ALA A 22 27.61 -15.21 5.00
N THR A 23 26.63 -15.42 4.13
CA THR A 23 26.39 -16.73 3.49
C THR A 23 27.46 -17.18 2.50
N THR A 24 28.33 -16.28 2.03
CA THR A 24 29.36 -16.58 1.02
C THR A 24 30.75 -16.76 1.57
N SER A 25 31.05 -16.27 2.78
CA SER A 25 32.37 -16.54 3.39
C SER A 25 32.28 -17.81 4.21
N ILE A 26 33.03 -18.82 3.79
CA ILE A 26 32.91 -20.19 4.29
C ILE A 26 34.33 -20.62 4.64
N SER A 27 34.59 -21.04 5.88
CA SER A 27 35.92 -21.53 6.29
C SER A 27 36.14 -22.95 5.78
N ASN A 28 35.09 -23.78 5.75
CA ASN A 28 35.04 -25.12 5.14
C ASN A 28 33.58 -25.52 4.82
N ARG A 29 33.32 -26.69 4.19
CA ARG A 29 31.97 -27.07 3.71
C ARG A 29 30.85 -27.08 4.77
N THR A 30 31.16 -26.99 6.06
CA THR A 30 30.18 -27.04 7.16
C THR A 30 30.24 -25.84 8.11
N GLU A 31 31.35 -25.10 8.12
CA GLU A 31 31.59 -23.94 9.00
C GLU A 31 31.50 -22.61 8.22
N GLY A 32 30.66 -21.70 8.70
CA GLY A 32 30.43 -20.38 8.10
C GLY A 32 29.44 -19.53 8.90
N CYS A 33 28.90 -18.49 8.28
CA CYS A 33 27.84 -17.65 8.85
C CYS A 33 26.69 -17.53 7.83
N PRO A 34 25.43 -17.34 8.25
CA PRO A 34 24.91 -17.55 9.60
C PRO A 34 24.81 -19.05 9.95
N PRO A 35 24.82 -19.39 11.25
CA PRO A 35 24.57 -20.76 11.72
C PRO A 35 23.13 -21.19 11.38
N THR A 36 22.89 -22.49 11.22
CA THR A 36 21.54 -23.03 10.97
C THR A 36 20.60 -22.91 12.17
N ASN A 37 21.14 -22.79 13.38
CA ASN A 37 20.44 -22.40 14.60
C ASN A 37 21.45 -21.84 15.62
N ALA A 38 20.95 -21.23 16.70
CA ALA A 38 21.76 -20.48 17.68
C ALA A 38 22.92 -21.26 18.36
N ASP A 39 22.96 -22.59 18.23
CA ASP A 39 24.00 -23.45 18.82
C ASP A 39 24.60 -24.46 17.81
N SER A 40 24.28 -24.35 16.51
CA SER A 40 24.72 -25.35 15.51
C SER A 40 26.13 -25.10 15.04
N SER A 41 26.92 -26.17 14.90
CA SER A 41 28.19 -26.16 14.16
C SER A 41 28.02 -26.14 12.64
N ASN A 42 26.78 -26.28 12.14
CA ASN A 42 26.45 -26.22 10.73
C ASN A 42 25.99 -24.81 10.37
N SER A 43 26.44 -24.33 9.22
CA SER A 43 26.08 -22.99 8.73
C SER A 43 25.40 -23.02 7.37
N HIS A 44 24.64 -21.98 7.08
CA HIS A 44 24.13 -21.76 5.73
C HIS A 44 25.29 -21.36 4.82
N THR A 45 25.72 -22.27 3.95
CA THR A 45 26.85 -22.05 3.02
C THR A 45 26.42 -21.43 1.69
N SER A 46 25.17 -20.97 1.58
CA SER A 46 24.65 -20.30 0.40
C SER A 46 23.41 -19.48 0.74
N LEU A 47 23.12 -18.49 -0.11
CA LEU A 47 21.86 -17.76 -0.03
C LEU A 47 20.66 -18.69 -0.25
N ASP A 48 20.78 -19.72 -1.08
CA ASP A 48 19.68 -20.66 -1.36
C ASP A 48 19.36 -21.56 -0.16
N SER A 49 20.37 -22.01 0.60
CA SER A 49 20.13 -22.71 1.87
C SER A 49 19.46 -21.80 2.90
N LEU A 50 19.81 -20.50 2.92
CA LEU A 50 19.18 -19.56 3.84
C LEU A 50 17.72 -19.28 3.43
N LYS A 51 17.43 -19.15 2.14
CA LYS A 51 16.06 -18.99 1.60
C LYS A 51 15.18 -20.18 1.96
N SER A 52 15.71 -21.39 1.88
CA SER A 52 14.97 -22.63 2.17
C SER A 52 14.51 -22.69 3.63
N ASP A 53 15.33 -22.22 4.56
CA ASP A 53 15.04 -22.31 5.99
C ASP A 53 14.31 -21.06 6.52
N HIS A 54 14.37 -19.95 5.79
CA HIS A 54 13.66 -18.71 6.10
C HIS A 54 12.70 -18.29 4.97
N THR A 55 11.79 -19.19 4.58
CA THR A 55 10.83 -18.95 3.48
C THR A 55 9.89 -17.76 3.69
N THR A 56 9.75 -17.30 4.94
CA THR A 56 8.98 -16.11 5.31
C THR A 56 9.75 -14.82 5.12
N CYS A 57 11.06 -14.87 4.84
CA CYS A 57 11.86 -13.69 4.54
C CYS A 57 11.85 -13.43 3.03
N LYS A 58 10.79 -12.79 2.53
CA LYS A 58 10.57 -12.56 1.09
C LYS A 58 11.64 -11.69 0.42
N GLU A 59 12.37 -10.90 1.21
CA GLU A 59 13.54 -10.16 0.71
C GLU A 59 14.64 -11.10 0.18
N LEU A 60 14.81 -12.29 0.78
CA LEU A 60 15.81 -13.25 0.31
C LEU A 60 15.43 -13.83 -1.06
N THR A 61 14.13 -13.88 -1.38
CA THR A 61 13.60 -14.43 -2.63
C THR A 61 13.26 -13.35 -3.67
N PHE A 62 13.41 -12.05 -3.34
CA PHE A 62 12.92 -10.92 -4.14
C PHE A 62 11.43 -10.98 -4.44
N GLU A 63 10.67 -11.66 -3.59
CA GLU A 63 9.23 -11.71 -3.70
C GLU A 63 8.64 -10.48 -3.02
N ALA A 64 7.55 -9.94 -3.58
CA ALA A 64 6.79 -8.92 -2.89
C ALA A 64 6.16 -9.55 -1.65
N GLU A 65 6.29 -8.88 -0.50
CA GLU A 65 5.61 -9.28 0.72
C GLU A 65 4.24 -8.58 0.76
N ASP A 66 3.18 -9.36 0.60
CA ASP A 66 1.82 -8.83 0.47
C ASP A 66 1.24 -8.36 1.83
N THR A 67 1.82 -8.81 2.95
CA THR A 67 1.19 -8.66 4.29
C THR A 67 2.17 -8.38 5.44
N ILE A 68 3.10 -7.43 5.31
CA ILE A 68 3.83 -6.95 6.49
C ILE A 68 2.89 -6.12 7.36
N ASN A 69 2.69 -6.54 8.62
CA ASN A 69 2.16 -5.66 9.65
C ASN A 69 3.29 -4.73 10.12
N PRO A 70 3.30 -3.44 9.76
CA PRO A 70 4.40 -2.55 10.12
C PRO A 70 4.54 -2.41 11.64
N ALA A 71 3.46 -2.59 12.41
CA ALA A 71 3.47 -2.48 13.87
C ALA A 71 4.28 -3.58 14.56
N THR A 72 4.56 -4.70 13.89
CA THR A 72 5.41 -5.76 14.46
C THR A 72 6.90 -5.51 14.24
N VAL A 73 7.27 -4.58 13.36
CA VAL A 73 8.66 -4.33 12.95
C VAL A 73 9.14 -2.92 13.30
N LEU A 74 8.24 -1.94 13.19
CA LEU A 74 8.50 -0.53 13.48
C LEU A 74 7.85 -0.13 14.80
N LEU A 75 8.65 0.42 15.70
CA LEU A 75 8.19 1.15 16.88
C LEU A 75 8.05 2.64 16.55
N ARG A 76 7.26 3.35 17.38
CA ARG A 76 7.12 4.81 17.31
C ARG A 76 8.44 5.56 17.45
N ASP A 77 9.48 4.93 17.97
CA ASP A 77 10.81 5.51 18.19
C ASP A 77 11.95 4.66 17.60
N GLY A 78 11.68 3.55 16.90
CA GLY A 78 12.75 2.64 16.49
C GLY A 78 12.33 1.37 15.76
N LEU A 79 13.19 0.35 15.84
CA LEU A 79 12.92 -1.01 15.31
C LEU A 79 12.66 -1.99 16.46
N THR A 80 11.62 -2.82 16.34
CA THR A 80 11.15 -3.71 17.43
C THR A 80 12.20 -4.72 17.88
N TYR A 81 12.84 -5.42 16.93
CA TYR A 81 13.81 -6.50 17.22
C TYR A 81 15.16 -6.00 17.76
N PHE A 82 15.47 -4.72 17.58
CA PHE A 82 16.73 -4.10 17.99
C PHE A 82 16.50 -3.01 19.05
N LYS A 83 15.40 -3.10 19.80
CA LYS A 83 14.98 -2.06 20.75
C LYS A 83 15.95 -1.92 21.94
N ASP A 84 16.44 -3.05 22.44
CA ASP A 84 17.21 -3.08 23.69
C ASP A 84 18.72 -2.84 23.45
N SER A 85 19.45 -2.67 24.55
CA SER A 85 20.89 -2.34 24.55
C SER A 85 21.73 -3.29 23.71
N ALA A 86 22.87 -2.80 23.21
CA ALA A 86 23.81 -3.59 22.44
C ALA A 86 24.17 -4.91 23.16
N THR A 87 23.83 -6.02 22.52
CA THR A 87 24.09 -7.38 22.99
C THR A 87 24.99 -8.08 22.00
N SER A 88 25.69 -9.15 22.44
CA SER A 88 26.47 -9.97 21.51
C SER A 88 25.56 -10.51 20.42
N ALA A 89 25.96 -10.33 19.16
CA ALA A 89 25.27 -10.89 18.00
C ALA A 89 25.74 -12.32 17.68
N ALA A 90 26.85 -12.74 18.28
CA ALA A 90 27.42 -14.09 18.16
C ALA A 90 27.30 -14.83 19.49
N ALA A 91 27.04 -16.14 19.43
CA ALA A 91 27.16 -17.02 20.58
C ALA A 91 28.64 -17.20 20.98
N SER A 92 28.92 -17.54 22.25
CA SER A 92 30.27 -17.63 22.81
C SER A 92 31.19 -18.69 22.18
N ASN A 93 30.67 -19.50 21.26
CA ASN A 93 31.36 -20.54 20.49
C ASN A 93 31.48 -20.21 18.99
N GLU A 94 31.01 -19.03 18.56
CA GLU A 94 30.95 -18.60 17.15
C GLU A 94 32.06 -17.61 16.77
N ASP A 95 33.08 -17.43 17.62
CA ASP A 95 34.10 -16.37 17.56
C ASP A 95 35.00 -16.37 16.30
N ASN A 96 34.81 -17.28 15.34
CA ASN A 96 35.75 -17.53 14.24
C ASN A 96 35.31 -17.00 12.86
N TYR A 97 34.24 -16.19 12.79
CA TYR A 97 33.83 -15.63 11.50
C TYR A 97 34.64 -14.38 11.12
N ARG A 98 35.77 -14.62 10.44
CA ARG A 98 36.79 -13.60 10.10
C ARG A 98 36.21 -12.30 9.52
N PRO A 99 35.25 -12.30 8.57
CA PRO A 99 34.74 -11.06 8.00
C PRO A 99 34.06 -10.10 8.98
N PHE A 100 33.61 -10.59 10.14
CA PHE A 100 32.89 -9.76 11.12
C PHE A 100 33.67 -9.50 12.41
N THR A 101 34.84 -10.12 12.62
CA THR A 101 35.71 -9.87 13.78
C THR A 101 37.01 -9.17 13.39
N TYR A 102 37.51 -8.33 14.28
CA TYR A 102 38.80 -7.64 14.16
C TYR A 102 39.81 -8.11 15.22
N ASN A 103 39.59 -9.28 15.82
CA ASN A 103 40.57 -9.89 16.70
C ASN A 103 41.85 -10.23 15.93
N ASN A 104 43.00 -10.08 16.57
CA ASN A 104 44.26 -10.59 16.00
C ASN A 104 44.14 -12.10 15.80
N ASP A 105 44.72 -12.62 14.72
CA ASP A 105 44.76 -14.05 14.34
C ASP A 105 43.41 -14.69 13.92
N GLU A 106 42.28 -14.17 14.40
CA GLU A 106 40.93 -14.71 14.13
C GLU A 106 40.04 -13.76 13.31
N GLY A 107 40.49 -12.53 13.06
CA GLY A 107 39.74 -11.48 12.36
C GLY A 107 40.05 -11.31 10.87
N LEU A 108 39.39 -10.32 10.26
CA LEU A 108 39.52 -9.94 8.84
C LEU A 108 40.94 -9.49 8.49
N LEU A 109 41.67 -8.92 9.44
CA LEU A 109 43.00 -8.38 9.24
C LEU A 109 44.04 -9.25 9.94
N GLU A 110 45.01 -9.75 9.17
CA GLU A 110 46.07 -10.63 9.69
C GLU A 110 47.08 -9.89 10.58
N THR A 111 47.25 -8.58 10.41
CA THR A 111 48.15 -7.76 11.24
C THR A 111 47.57 -6.36 11.46
N ASN A 112 47.51 -5.96 12.72
CA ASN A 112 46.95 -4.70 13.25
C ASN A 112 45.41 -4.66 13.32
N GLN A 113 44.90 -4.53 14.55
CA GLN A 113 43.49 -4.19 14.77
C GLN A 113 43.23 -2.79 14.23
N PRO A 114 42.21 -2.60 13.38
CA PRO A 114 41.84 -1.28 12.92
C PRO A 114 41.30 -0.48 14.08
N GLU A 115 41.72 0.77 14.21
CA GLU A 115 41.17 1.67 15.22
C GLU A 115 39.70 2.02 14.88
N GLY A 116 38.85 2.00 15.90
CA GLY A 116 37.45 2.43 15.86
C GLY A 116 36.42 1.35 15.53
N THR A 117 35.17 1.69 15.79
CA THR A 117 34.01 0.84 15.50
C THR A 117 33.66 0.85 14.01
N ARG A 118 33.24 -0.29 13.48
CA ARG A 118 32.65 -0.41 12.13
C ARG A 118 31.21 -0.86 12.25
N HIS A 119 30.40 -0.40 11.32
CA HIS A 119 28.96 -0.64 11.29
C HIS A 119 28.61 -1.45 10.05
N LEU A 120 27.85 -2.53 10.23
CA LEU A 120 27.44 -3.45 9.17
C LEU A 120 25.92 -3.47 9.04
N GLY A 121 25.42 -3.88 7.87
CA GLY A 121 23.97 -3.99 7.64
C GLY A 121 23.22 -2.68 7.85
N GLY A 122 23.79 -1.56 7.39
CA GLY A 122 23.19 -0.23 7.56
C GLY A 122 23.22 0.28 9.01
N GLY A 123 24.04 -0.36 9.85
CA GLY A 123 24.20 -0.03 11.25
C GLY A 123 23.56 -0.99 12.22
N LEU A 124 22.89 -2.06 11.77
CA LEU A 124 22.28 -3.07 12.64
C LEU A 124 23.29 -3.79 13.52
N LEU A 125 24.49 -4.03 12.98
CA LEU A 125 25.60 -4.63 13.70
C LEU A 125 26.74 -3.63 13.82
N GLN A 126 27.48 -3.74 14.92
CA GLN A 126 28.74 -3.06 15.10
C GLN A 126 29.83 -4.07 15.45
N THR A 127 31.04 -3.80 15.01
CA THR A 127 32.22 -4.60 15.32
C THR A 127 33.39 -3.67 15.65
N ALA A 128 34.16 -4.05 16.65
CA ALA A 128 35.36 -3.37 17.13
C ALA A 128 36.43 -4.45 17.43
N ALA A 129 37.47 -4.13 18.18
CA ALA A 129 38.36 -5.16 18.76
C ALA A 129 37.54 -6.02 19.75
N GLY A 130 36.95 -7.11 19.27
CA GLY A 130 36.09 -8.01 20.03
C GLY A 130 34.90 -8.56 19.21
N ALA A 131 33.91 -9.10 19.93
CA ALA A 131 32.73 -9.71 19.33
C ALA A 131 31.83 -8.70 18.60
N VAL A 132 31.12 -9.19 17.59
CA VAL A 132 30.05 -8.44 16.89
C VAL A 132 28.91 -8.20 17.86
N GLN A 133 28.38 -6.97 17.86
CA GLN A 133 27.25 -6.60 18.70
C GLN A 133 26.09 -6.10 17.86
N HIS A 134 24.87 -6.39 18.32
CA HIS A 134 23.69 -5.67 17.88
C HIS A 134 23.82 -4.19 18.26
N VAL A 135 23.39 -3.30 17.38
CA VAL A 135 23.27 -1.88 17.69
C VAL A 135 21.84 -1.60 18.14
N GLN A 136 21.72 -0.84 19.22
CA GLN A 136 20.42 -0.40 19.70
C GLN A 136 19.76 0.56 18.70
N MET A 137 18.60 0.14 18.19
CA MET A 137 17.76 0.85 17.22
C MET A 137 16.50 1.44 17.85
N SER A 138 16.52 1.71 19.15
CA SER A 138 15.56 2.63 19.77
C SER A 138 16.02 4.09 19.59
N ASN A 139 15.08 5.02 19.77
CA ASN A 139 15.29 6.46 19.67
C ASN A 139 15.97 6.93 18.36
N LEU A 140 15.53 6.40 17.21
CA LEU A 140 16.09 6.74 15.89
C LEU A 140 15.79 8.18 15.46
N GLU A 141 14.81 8.82 16.09
CA GLU A 141 14.45 10.23 15.87
C GLU A 141 15.65 11.17 16.05
N ASN A 142 16.46 10.91 17.08
CA ASN A 142 17.60 11.75 17.46
C ASN A 142 18.89 11.40 16.72
N SER A 143 18.87 10.41 15.82
CA SER A 143 20.09 9.95 15.15
C SER A 143 20.60 10.96 14.12
N GLN A 144 21.91 11.19 14.16
CA GLN A 144 22.66 12.12 13.30
C GLN A 144 23.32 11.39 12.11
N PRO A 145 23.68 12.10 11.03
CA PRO A 145 24.38 11.52 9.88
C PRO A 145 25.73 10.86 10.21
N SER A 146 26.39 11.32 11.26
CA SER A 146 27.64 10.74 11.76
C SER A 146 27.43 9.46 12.58
N ASP A 147 26.19 9.15 12.96
CA ASP A 147 25.90 7.94 13.72
C ASP A 147 25.96 6.74 12.77
N GLY A 148 26.60 5.66 13.23
CA GLY A 148 26.70 4.41 12.48
C GLY A 148 25.37 3.75 12.09
N LYS A 149 24.24 4.26 12.60
CA LYS A 149 22.87 3.81 12.31
C LYS A 149 22.09 4.73 11.37
N TYR A 150 22.73 5.72 10.76
CA TYR A 150 22.06 6.74 9.93
C TYR A 150 21.18 6.16 8.82
N VAL A 151 21.65 5.12 8.12
CA VAL A 151 20.87 4.49 7.03
C VAL A 151 19.54 3.94 7.54
N MET A 152 19.58 3.18 8.64
CA MET A 152 18.38 2.64 9.28
C MET A 152 17.51 3.75 9.88
N ALA A 153 18.13 4.80 10.45
CA ALA A 153 17.41 5.94 11.00
C ALA A 153 16.63 6.72 9.93
N GLU A 154 17.21 6.96 8.75
CA GLU A 154 16.52 7.63 7.65
C GLU A 154 15.37 6.79 7.10
N ALA A 155 15.59 5.49 6.90
CA ALA A 155 14.55 4.56 6.48
C ALA A 155 13.39 4.55 7.48
N TRP A 156 13.69 4.49 8.78
CA TRP A 156 12.69 4.58 9.84
C TRP A 156 11.96 5.93 9.82
N LYS A 157 12.67 7.07 9.78
CA LYS A 157 12.09 8.42 9.78
C LYS A 157 11.09 8.60 8.64
N HIS A 158 11.34 8.00 7.48
CA HIS A 158 10.46 8.12 6.31
C HIS A 158 9.30 7.11 6.28
N ASN A 159 9.33 6.07 7.12
CA ASN A 159 8.31 5.02 7.18
C ASN A 159 7.51 4.99 8.48
N LYS A 160 7.95 5.66 9.56
CA LYS A 160 7.32 5.64 10.89
C LYS A 160 5.88 6.17 10.90
N ASP A 161 5.59 7.16 10.07
CA ASP A 161 4.27 7.79 9.96
C ASP A 161 3.55 7.33 8.69
N ARG A 162 3.79 6.09 8.24
CA ARG A 162 3.06 5.53 7.11
C ARG A 162 1.56 5.64 7.45
N PRO A 163 0.76 6.37 6.65
CA PRO A 163 -0.69 6.29 6.82
C PRO A 163 -1.05 4.81 6.69
N GLU A 164 -1.82 4.29 7.64
CA GLU A 164 -2.42 2.96 7.55
C GLU A 164 -2.86 2.74 6.11
N VAL A 165 -2.57 1.54 5.57
CA VAL A 165 -3.11 1.07 4.29
C VAL A 165 -4.52 1.61 4.20
N LEU A 166 -4.79 2.47 3.19
CA LEU A 166 -6.06 3.18 3.02
C LEU A 166 -7.15 2.22 3.44
N VAL A 167 -7.79 2.51 4.58
CA VAL A 167 -8.84 1.68 5.16
C VAL A 167 -9.72 1.29 4.00
N THR A 168 -9.78 0.01 3.65
CA THR A 168 -10.63 -0.49 2.57
C THR A 168 -11.95 0.21 2.72
N TYR A 169 -12.30 1.09 1.77
CA TYR A 169 -13.43 1.98 1.94
C TYR A 169 -14.64 1.09 2.21
N LYS A 170 -15.11 1.10 3.46
CA LYS A 170 -16.28 0.34 3.83
C LYS A 170 -17.46 1.25 3.58
N ASN A 171 -18.35 0.81 2.70
CA ASN A 171 -19.59 1.52 2.43
C ASN A 171 -20.30 1.79 3.77
N PRO A 172 -20.49 3.06 4.17
CA PRO A 172 -21.24 3.38 5.37
C PRO A 172 -22.69 2.91 5.20
N ASP A 173 -23.31 2.46 6.30
CA ASP A 173 -24.73 2.13 6.29
C ASP A 173 -25.60 3.39 6.12
N LEU A 174 -26.87 3.20 5.76
CA LEU A 174 -27.79 4.31 5.49
C LEU A 174 -28.01 5.20 6.72
N ALA A 175 -27.96 4.62 7.93
CA ALA A 175 -28.10 5.36 9.18
C ALA A 175 -26.90 6.29 9.45
N THR A 176 -25.70 5.86 9.05
CA THR A 176 -24.46 6.65 9.11
C THR A 176 -24.50 7.76 8.07
N LEU A 177 -24.86 7.46 6.83
CA LEU A 177 -25.00 8.47 5.77
C LEU A 177 -26.10 9.51 6.07
N ALA A 178 -27.19 9.13 6.73
CA ALA A 178 -28.23 10.08 7.16
C ALA A 178 -27.72 11.16 8.14
N ARG A 179 -26.54 10.97 8.74
CA ARG A 179 -25.87 11.95 9.61
C ARG A 179 -24.78 12.75 8.89
N ASP A 180 -24.44 12.37 7.65
CA ASP A 180 -23.47 13.07 6.82
C ASP A 180 -24.16 14.22 6.08
N GLU A 181 -23.78 15.45 6.42
CA GLU A 181 -24.36 16.66 5.84
C GLU A 181 -24.17 16.73 4.31
N ALA A 182 -23.03 16.27 3.79
CA ALA A 182 -22.75 16.26 2.36
C ALA A 182 -23.65 15.26 1.64
N PHE A 183 -23.85 14.07 2.22
CA PHE A 183 -24.78 13.08 1.69
C PHE A 183 -26.23 13.61 1.67
N VAL A 184 -26.71 14.15 2.79
CA VAL A 184 -28.08 14.67 2.89
C VAL A 184 -28.30 15.80 1.89
N LYS A 185 -27.33 16.70 1.75
CA LYS A 185 -27.39 17.79 0.78
C LYS A 185 -27.40 17.29 -0.66
N ALA A 186 -26.56 16.31 -1.00
CA ALA A 186 -26.55 15.69 -2.32
C ALA A 186 -27.87 14.98 -2.63
N PHE A 187 -28.43 14.26 -1.65
CA PHE A 187 -29.74 13.64 -1.76
C PHE A 187 -30.83 14.69 -2.03
N GLN A 188 -30.86 15.79 -1.27
CA GLN A 188 -31.79 16.89 -1.50
C GLN A 188 -31.71 17.44 -2.93
N ILE A 189 -30.49 17.74 -3.41
CA ILE A 189 -30.26 18.24 -4.76
C ILE A 189 -30.77 17.23 -5.81
N SER A 190 -30.46 15.94 -5.63
CA SER A 190 -30.90 14.88 -6.56
C SER A 190 -32.43 14.74 -6.64
N GLN A 191 -33.13 15.09 -5.54
CA GLN A 191 -34.57 15.04 -5.44
C GLN A 191 -35.25 16.39 -5.75
N GLY A 192 -34.48 17.40 -6.19
CA GLY A 192 -34.99 18.76 -6.43
C GLY A 192 -35.50 19.47 -5.18
N LEU A 193 -35.05 19.06 -4.00
CA LEU A 193 -35.38 19.67 -2.71
C LEU A 193 -34.42 20.82 -2.39
N ASP A 194 -34.92 21.78 -1.62
CA ASP A 194 -34.12 22.92 -1.14
C ASP A 194 -33.07 22.45 -0.13
N PRO A 195 -31.75 22.53 -0.45
CA PRO A 195 -30.69 22.03 0.42
C PRO A 195 -30.50 22.86 1.69
N SER A 196 -31.14 24.03 1.79
CA SER A 196 -31.10 24.88 2.99
C SER A 196 -32.18 24.51 4.02
N LYS A 197 -33.13 23.64 3.65
CA LYS A 197 -34.25 23.26 4.52
C LYS A 197 -34.06 21.84 5.05
N PRO A 198 -34.41 21.56 6.32
CA PRO A 198 -34.41 20.19 6.81
C PRO A 198 -35.45 19.34 6.06
N ILE A 199 -35.14 18.07 5.81
CA ILE A 199 -36.12 17.10 5.29
C ILE A 199 -36.98 16.60 6.46
N PRO A 200 -38.31 16.80 6.44
CA PRO A 200 -39.20 16.15 7.40
C PRO A 200 -39.11 14.63 7.25
N ASP A 201 -38.82 13.94 8.36
CA ASP A 201 -38.61 12.49 8.40
C ASP A 201 -37.61 11.96 7.35
N LEU A 202 -36.38 12.49 7.43
CA LEU A 202 -35.25 12.09 6.56
C LEU A 202 -35.09 10.57 6.49
N THR A 203 -35.22 9.86 7.61
CA THR A 203 -35.06 8.41 7.66
C THR A 203 -36.09 7.69 6.81
N ALA A 204 -37.39 7.98 6.99
CA ALA A 204 -38.43 7.36 6.17
C ALA A 204 -38.27 7.70 4.68
N ARG A 205 -37.87 8.95 4.39
CA ARG A 205 -37.62 9.39 3.01
C ARG A 205 -36.48 8.59 2.39
N LEU A 206 -35.34 8.45 3.07
CA LEU A 206 -34.20 7.68 2.59
C LEU A 206 -34.56 6.20 2.37
N GLN A 207 -35.32 5.61 3.30
CA GLN A 207 -35.78 4.22 3.19
C GLN A 207 -36.71 3.98 1.99
N THR A 208 -37.38 5.01 1.48
CA THR A 208 -38.20 4.92 0.26
C THR A 208 -37.35 4.74 -1.00
N PHE A 209 -36.09 5.20 -0.99
CA PHE A 209 -35.19 5.15 -2.16
C PHE A 209 -34.15 4.04 -2.08
N TYR A 210 -33.66 3.74 -0.87
CA TYR A 210 -32.52 2.85 -0.66
C TYR A 210 -32.90 1.53 0.04
N ASP A 211 -34.19 1.25 0.21
CA ASP A 211 -34.75 0.16 1.02
C ASP A 211 -34.44 0.25 2.53
N THR A 212 -34.93 -0.73 3.29
CA THR A 212 -34.73 -0.85 4.75
C THR A 212 -33.63 -1.87 5.07
N GLY A 213 -32.86 -1.60 6.14
CA GLY A 213 -31.83 -2.51 6.65
C GLY A 213 -30.40 -1.98 6.55
N ALA A 214 -29.45 -2.66 7.21
CA ALA A 214 -28.05 -2.24 7.27
C ALA A 214 -27.34 -2.34 5.90
N ASP A 215 -27.76 -3.28 5.07
CA ASP A 215 -27.19 -3.63 3.75
C ASP A 215 -28.06 -3.13 2.58
N ALA A 216 -28.98 -2.20 2.85
CA ALA A 216 -29.92 -1.68 1.86
C ALA A 216 -29.22 -0.91 0.72
N LEU A 217 -28.23 -0.08 1.06
CA LEU A 217 -27.37 0.60 0.08
C LEU A 217 -26.49 -0.35 -0.72
N ASP A 218 -26.01 -1.42 -0.08
CA ASP A 218 -25.20 -2.42 -0.77
C ASP A 218 -26.02 -3.10 -1.87
N LYS A 219 -27.23 -3.55 -1.53
CA LYS A 219 -28.13 -4.23 -2.48
C LYS A 219 -28.66 -3.32 -3.58
N THR A 220 -29.08 -2.10 -3.25
CA THR A 220 -29.76 -1.21 -4.19
C THR A 220 -28.79 -0.46 -5.10
N VAL A 221 -27.65 -0.01 -4.57
CA VAL A 221 -26.71 0.86 -5.28
C VAL A 221 -25.41 0.14 -5.59
N TRP A 222 -24.70 -0.36 -4.58
CA TRP A 222 -23.33 -0.84 -4.78
C TRP A 222 -23.27 -2.12 -5.60
N GLN A 223 -24.15 -3.08 -5.40
CA GLN A 223 -24.23 -4.27 -6.25
C GLN A 223 -24.53 -3.92 -7.71
N THR A 224 -25.33 -2.88 -7.97
CA THR A 224 -25.58 -2.40 -9.33
C THR A 224 -24.30 -1.85 -9.96
N VAL A 225 -23.54 -1.04 -9.21
CA VAL A 225 -22.25 -0.51 -9.66
C VAL A 225 -21.23 -1.64 -9.85
N THR A 226 -21.08 -2.52 -8.86
CA THR A 226 -20.10 -3.61 -8.87
C THR A 226 -20.36 -4.62 -9.99
N ASN A 227 -21.63 -4.85 -10.33
CA ASN A 227 -22.01 -5.78 -11.40
C ASN A 227 -22.17 -5.09 -12.76
N PHE A 228 -21.95 -3.77 -12.85
CA PHE A 228 -22.12 -3.04 -14.09
C PHE A 228 -21.08 -3.48 -15.12
N LYS A 229 -21.58 -3.89 -16.29
CA LYS A 229 -20.76 -4.23 -17.44
C LYS A 229 -21.01 -3.19 -18.53
N THR A 230 -19.93 -2.73 -19.15
CA THR A 230 -20.04 -1.81 -20.27
C THR A 230 -20.82 -2.48 -21.41
N ASP A 231 -21.76 -1.79 -22.01
CA ASP A 231 -22.51 -2.23 -23.20
C ASP A 231 -21.75 -1.93 -24.51
N MET A 232 -20.74 -1.06 -24.44
CA MET A 232 -19.95 -0.61 -25.58
C MET A 232 -18.45 -0.66 -25.30
N LYS A 233 -17.66 -0.73 -26.37
CA LYS A 233 -16.21 -0.62 -26.29
C LYS A 233 -15.82 0.82 -25.98
N VAL A 234 -14.97 1.02 -24.98
CA VAL A 234 -14.43 2.33 -24.59
C VAL A 234 -12.91 2.25 -24.52
N GLY A 235 -12.23 2.88 -25.48
CA GLY A 235 -10.77 2.79 -25.59
C GLY A 235 -10.30 1.35 -25.76
N ASN A 236 -9.50 0.87 -24.80
CA ASN A 236 -9.02 -0.52 -24.76
C ASN A 236 -9.96 -1.47 -23.99
N ALA A 237 -10.94 -0.95 -23.25
CA ALA A 237 -11.92 -1.78 -22.55
C ALA A 237 -12.95 -2.34 -23.55
N PRO A 238 -13.06 -3.67 -23.69
CA PRO A 238 -14.05 -4.28 -24.57
C PRO A 238 -15.49 -4.06 -24.07
N ALA A 239 -16.47 -4.25 -24.95
CA ALA A 239 -17.85 -4.38 -24.51
C ALA A 239 -18.00 -5.61 -23.60
N GLY A 240 -18.81 -5.50 -22.56
CA GLY A 240 -18.99 -6.50 -21.50
C GLY A 240 -17.94 -6.40 -20.38
N HIS A 241 -17.06 -5.41 -20.41
CA HIS A 241 -16.03 -5.22 -19.38
C HIS A 241 -16.67 -4.79 -18.05
N ASN A 242 -16.26 -5.43 -16.96
CA ASN A 242 -16.81 -5.19 -15.64
C ASN A 242 -16.05 -4.07 -14.93
N ILE A 243 -16.74 -3.00 -14.54
CA ILE A 243 -16.09 -1.82 -13.94
C ILE A 243 -15.50 -2.09 -12.56
N SER A 244 -16.00 -3.10 -11.84
CA SER A 244 -15.45 -3.48 -10.53
C SER A 244 -14.08 -4.12 -10.59
N THR A 245 -13.67 -4.60 -11.76
CA THR A 245 -12.36 -5.22 -11.99
C THR A 245 -11.36 -4.27 -12.64
N GLU A 246 -11.75 -3.02 -12.90
CA GLU A 246 -10.89 -2.02 -13.52
C GLU A 246 -10.19 -1.17 -12.45
N GLU A 247 -8.87 -1.28 -12.39
CA GLU A 247 -8.03 -0.53 -11.45
C GLU A 247 -7.44 0.74 -12.09
N ASP A 248 -7.45 0.84 -13.42
CA ASP A 248 -6.95 2.01 -14.15
C ASP A 248 -8.00 3.14 -14.15
N ILE A 249 -7.75 4.15 -13.33
CA ILE A 249 -8.56 5.38 -13.22
C ILE A 249 -8.76 6.06 -14.59
N SER A 250 -7.77 5.98 -15.49
CA SER A 250 -7.89 6.59 -16.82
C SER A 250 -8.92 5.87 -17.70
N VAL A 251 -9.03 4.54 -17.55
CA VAL A 251 -10.06 3.74 -18.22
C VAL A 251 -11.43 4.04 -17.63
N LEU A 252 -11.56 4.06 -16.30
CA LEU A 252 -12.82 4.44 -15.62
C LEU A 252 -13.30 5.85 -16.02
N THR A 253 -12.38 6.81 -16.14
CA THR A 253 -12.68 8.17 -16.60
C THR A 253 -13.16 8.18 -18.05
N SER A 254 -12.54 7.38 -18.92
CA SER A 254 -12.94 7.24 -20.32
C SER A 254 -14.32 6.61 -20.45
N ILE A 255 -14.62 5.60 -19.63
CA ILE A 255 -15.94 4.97 -19.56
C ILE A 255 -16.98 6.02 -19.14
N LEU A 256 -16.73 6.76 -18.05
CA LEU A 256 -17.63 7.81 -17.58
C LEU A 256 -17.92 8.86 -18.66
N ALA A 257 -16.89 9.34 -19.38
CA ALA A 257 -17.04 10.31 -20.45
C ALA A 257 -17.88 9.77 -21.63
N ALA A 258 -17.68 8.50 -22.00
CA ALA A 258 -18.45 7.85 -23.06
C ALA A 258 -19.94 7.74 -22.70
N TYR A 259 -20.26 7.27 -21.49
CA TYR A 259 -21.65 7.17 -21.02
C TYR A 259 -22.30 8.54 -20.83
N THR A 260 -21.56 9.54 -20.34
CA THR A 260 -22.07 10.92 -20.24
C THR A 260 -22.45 11.46 -21.62
N THR A 261 -21.59 11.25 -22.61
CA THR A 261 -21.85 11.67 -24.00
C THR A 261 -23.06 10.94 -24.58
N ALA A 262 -23.19 9.63 -24.33
CA ALA A 262 -24.32 8.83 -24.78
C ALA A 262 -25.65 9.29 -24.13
N ALA A 263 -25.62 9.59 -22.82
CA ALA A 263 -26.77 10.11 -22.10
C ALA A 263 -27.24 11.46 -22.65
N ILE A 264 -26.31 12.39 -22.91
CA ILE A 264 -26.61 13.70 -23.52
C ILE A 264 -27.28 13.52 -24.89
N LYS A 265 -26.72 12.68 -25.76
CA LYS A 265 -27.30 12.41 -27.09
C LYS A 265 -28.71 11.84 -27.01
N ASN A 266 -28.98 10.97 -26.04
CA ASN A 266 -30.31 10.41 -25.84
C ASN A 266 -31.31 11.47 -25.36
N VAL A 267 -30.91 12.40 -24.49
CA VAL A 267 -31.77 13.53 -24.07
C VAL A 267 -32.08 14.44 -25.25
N GLU A 268 -31.07 14.83 -26.04
CA GLU A 268 -31.27 15.65 -27.24
C GLU A 268 -32.20 14.97 -28.26
N TYR A 269 -32.10 13.64 -28.41
CA TYR A 269 -32.97 12.87 -29.28
C TYR A 269 -34.42 12.86 -28.78
N LEU A 270 -34.63 12.68 -27.48
CA LEU A 270 -35.96 12.71 -26.86
C LEU A 270 -36.60 14.10 -26.94
N GLU A 271 -35.82 15.18 -26.76
CA GLU A 271 -36.30 16.55 -26.92
C GLU A 271 -36.71 16.83 -28.37
N LYS A 272 -35.88 16.45 -29.35
CA LYS A 272 -36.23 16.56 -30.79
C LYS A 272 -37.46 15.73 -31.14
N PHE A 273 -37.57 14.52 -30.61
CA PHE A 273 -38.75 13.67 -30.84
C PHE A 273 -40.02 14.31 -30.27
N LYS A 274 -39.92 14.93 -29.09
CA LYS A 274 -41.02 15.67 -28.47
C LYS A 274 -41.43 16.88 -29.32
N GLU A 275 -40.48 17.69 -29.78
CA GLU A 275 -40.75 18.83 -30.68
C GLU A 275 -41.41 18.40 -32.01
N ILE A 276 -40.96 17.29 -32.60
CA ILE A 276 -41.55 16.74 -33.84
C ILE A 276 -42.98 16.25 -33.57
N SER A 277 -43.21 15.56 -32.46
CA SER A 277 -44.54 15.07 -32.08
C SER A 277 -45.53 16.22 -31.78
N GLU A 278 -45.06 17.32 -31.19
CA GLU A 278 -45.87 18.50 -30.90
C GLU A 278 -46.18 19.31 -32.16
N LYS A 279 -45.26 19.38 -33.13
CA LYS A 279 -45.49 20.00 -34.45
C LYS A 279 -46.47 19.19 -35.31
N SER A 280 -46.42 17.85 -35.24
CA SER A 280 -47.33 16.96 -35.98
C SER A 280 -48.77 16.97 -35.45
N ASN A 281 -49.00 17.47 -34.22
CA ASN A 281 -50.33 17.55 -33.60
C ASN A 281 -50.97 18.95 -33.67
N LYS A 282 -50.38 19.91 -34.39
CA LYS A 282 -51.06 21.17 -34.71
C LYS A 282 -51.99 20.97 -35.91
N PRO A 283 -53.31 21.23 -35.79
CA PRO A 283 -54.19 21.19 -36.95
C PRO A 283 -53.81 22.32 -37.91
N GLU A 284 -53.53 21.94 -39.16
CA GLU A 284 -53.30 22.84 -40.27
C GLU A 284 -54.57 23.68 -40.46
N LYS A 285 -54.52 24.97 -40.09
CA LYS A 285 -55.55 25.92 -40.51
C LYS A 285 -55.40 26.09 -42.01
N GLN A 286 -56.25 25.41 -42.78
CA GLN A 286 -56.53 25.79 -44.15
C GLN A 286 -57.20 27.18 -44.10
N GLU A 287 -56.44 28.22 -44.41
CA GLU A 287 -57.01 29.46 -44.95
C GLU A 287 -57.64 29.11 -46.30
N ILE A 288 -58.97 29.14 -46.34
CA ILE A 288 -59.72 29.31 -47.58
C ILE A 288 -60.26 30.74 -47.54
N GLU A 289 -59.50 31.66 -48.13
CA GLU A 289 -59.97 32.91 -48.75
C GLU A 289 -59.33 32.89 -50.16
N GLU A 290 -59.98 33.18 -51.27
CA GLU A 290 -61.34 33.53 -51.67
C GLU A 290 -61.36 33.42 -53.23
N ILE A 291 -62.54 33.40 -53.85
CA ILE A 291 -62.92 33.92 -55.19
C ILE A 291 -64.12 33.10 -55.71
N PHE A 292 -65.33 33.51 -55.34
CA PHE A 292 -66.29 34.25 -56.20
C PHE A 292 -67.45 34.77 -55.35
#